data_AF-A0A195DCC1-F1
#
_entry.id   AF-A0A195DCC1-F1
#
_cell.length_a   1.000
_cell.length_b   1.000
_cell.length_c   1.000
_cell.angle_alpha   90.00
_cell.angle_beta   90.00
_cell.angle_gamma   90.00
#
_symmetry.space_group_name_H-M   'P 1'
#
loop_
_entity.id
_entity.type
_entity.pdbx_description
1 polymer ?
#
loop_
_entity_poly.entity_id
_entity_poly.type
_entity_poly.pdbx_seq_one_letter_code
_entity_poly.pdbx_strand_id
1 'polypeptide(L)'
;MNKYICVSASSDIKVEFKMPKEAEVGSSIELRCEWRIMSGSNLYSVKWYKDDHEFFRYVPDSSQRTQTFPRPGVTVEVRPLI
;
A
#
# COMPACT_ATOMS: atom_id res chain seq x y z
N MET A 1 11.41 -9.16 -12.74
CA MET A 1 10.46 -8.02 -12.72
C MET A 1 10.00 -7.85 -11.28
N ASN A 2 10.12 -6.65 -10.70
CA ASN A 2 9.56 -6.37 -9.37
C ASN A 2 8.06 -6.08 -9.55
N LYS A 3 7.19 -6.83 -8.89
CA LYS A 3 5.74 -6.63 -8.95
C LYS A 3 5.28 -5.96 -7.67
N TYR A 4 4.67 -4.78 -7.78
CA TYR A 4 4.06 -4.06 -6.67
C TYR A 4 2.54 -4.07 -6.81
N ILE A 5 1.84 -4.30 -5.71
CA ILE A 5 0.39 -4.22 -5.65
C ILE A 5 -0.05 -3.51 -4.37
N CYS A 6 -1.15 -2.79 -4.46
CA CYS A 6 -1.89 -2.26 -3.32
C CYS A 6 -3.31 -2.78 -3.37
N VAL A 7 -3.80 -3.30 -2.24
CA VAL A 7 -5.13 -3.93 -2.16
C VAL A 7 -5.87 -3.46 -0.90
N SER A 8 -7.19 -3.50 -0.97
CA SER A 8 -8.07 -3.33 0.18
C SER A 8 -8.99 -4.54 0.33
N ALA A 9 -9.47 -4.80 1.55
CA ALA A 9 -10.18 -6.03 1.89
C ALA A 9 -11.69 -6.02 1.61
N SER A 10 -12.27 -4.90 1.19
CA SER A 10 -13.72 -4.77 1.00
C SER A 10 -14.08 -4.48 -0.46
N SER A 11 -15.20 -5.06 -0.92
CA SER A 11 -15.69 -4.92 -2.30
C SER A 11 -16.20 -3.52 -2.63
N ASP A 12 -16.54 -2.73 -1.62
CA ASP A 12 -17.04 -1.36 -1.77
C ASP A 12 -15.94 -0.29 -1.67
N ILE A 13 -14.67 -0.72 -1.68
CA ILE A 13 -13.52 0.18 -1.69
C ILE A 13 -12.88 0.11 -3.05
N LYS A 14 -12.94 1.23 -3.78
CA LYS A 14 -12.20 1.37 -5.03
C LYS A 14 -10.76 1.69 -4.70
N VAL A 15 -9.82 0.87 -5.19
CA VAL A 15 -8.38 1.09 -5.07
C VAL A 15 -7.83 1.52 -6.43
N GLU A 16 -7.03 2.57 -6.44
CA GLU A 16 -6.32 3.06 -7.61
C GLU A 16 -4.82 3.06 -7.31
N PHE A 17 -4.07 2.28 -8.09
CA PHE A 17 -2.62 2.16 -7.96
C PHE A 17 -1.93 2.86 -9.12
N LYS A 18 -1.07 3.82 -8.81
CA LYS A 18 -0.32 4.64 -9.76
C LYS A 18 1.17 4.35 -9.60
N MET A 19 1.79 3.90 -10.69
CA MET A 19 3.24 3.73 -10.81
C MET A 19 3.68 3.90 -12.27
N PRO A 20 4.94 4.29 -12.53
CA PRO A 20 5.47 4.29 -13.88
C PRO A 20 5.58 2.85 -14.42
N LYS A 21 5.39 2.67 -15.73
CA LYS A 21 5.51 1.35 -16.39
C LYS A 21 6.95 0.84 -16.37
N GLU A 22 7.90 1.76 -16.48
CA GLU A 22 9.33 1.51 -16.55
C GLU A 22 10.05 2.57 -15.71
N ALA A 23 11.21 2.20 -15.17
CA ALA A 23 12.03 3.07 -14.36
C ALA A 23 13.49 2.91 -14.78
N GLU A 24 14.24 4.00 -14.79
CA GLU A 24 15.67 3.95 -15.04
C GLU A 24 16.39 3.31 -13.83
N VAL A 25 17.37 2.46 -14.10
CA VAL A 25 18.15 1.82 -13.04
C VAL A 25 18.85 2.88 -12.19
N GLY A 26 18.65 2.83 -10.87
CA GLY A 26 19.21 3.80 -9.92
C GLY A 26 18.37 5.06 -9.73
N SER A 27 17.28 5.24 -10.49
CA SER A 27 16.32 6.32 -10.28
C SER A 27 15.32 5.99 -9.16
N SER A 28 14.79 7.04 -8.54
CA SER A 28 13.67 6.93 -7.58
C SER A 28 12.33 7.00 -8.32
N ILE A 29 11.39 6.17 -7.89
CA ILE A 29 9.99 6.20 -8.37
C ILE A 29 9.02 6.42 -7.23
N GLU A 30 7.90 7.07 -7.51
CA GLU A 30 6.77 7.17 -6.60
C GLU A 30 5.77 6.04 -6.90
N LEU A 31 5.45 5.26 -5.86
CA LEU A 31 4.34 4.32 -5.87
C LEU A 31 3.21 4.93 -5.06
N ARG A 32 2.07 5.20 -5.68
CA ARG A 32 0.91 5.79 -5.00
C ARG A 32 -0.27 4.83 -5.03
N CYS A 33 -0.87 4.62 -3.87
CA CYS A 33 -2.13 3.91 -3.73
C CYS A 33 -3.15 4.85 -3.12
N GLU A 34 -4.22 5.10 -3.85
CA GLU A 34 -5.36 5.88 -3.41
C GLU A 34 -6.55 4.94 -3.27
N TRP A 35 -7.37 5.15 -2.25
CA TRP A 35 -8.58 4.35 -2.05
C TRP A 35 -9.76 5.26 -1.71
N ARG A 36 -10.93 4.87 -2.18
CA ARG A 36 -12.19 5.56 -1.91
C ARG A 36 -13.25 4.58 -1.49
N ILE A 37 -13.88 4.85 -0.35
CA ILE A 37 -15.05 4.14 0.15
C ILE A 37 -16.26 4.56 -0.68
N MET A 38 -16.96 3.62 -1.29
CA MET A 38 -18.09 3.88 -2.21
C MET A 38 -19.47 3.77 -1.55
N SER A 39 -19.60 3.01 -0.47
CA SER A 39 -20.83 2.88 0.33
C SER A 39 -20.47 2.90 1.82
N GLY A 40 -21.44 3.09 2.72
CA GLY A 40 -21.25 3.37 4.15
C GLY A 40 -20.53 2.31 5.01
N SER A 41 -19.63 1.51 4.44
CA SER A 41 -18.72 0.61 5.14
C SER A 41 -17.45 1.33 5.57
N ASN A 42 -16.69 0.68 6.44
CA ASN A 42 -15.39 1.15 6.90
C ASN A 42 -14.25 0.48 6.14
N LEU A 43 -13.13 1.19 6.05
CA LEU A 43 -11.89 0.61 5.55
C LEU A 43 -11.38 -0.44 6.55
N TYR A 44 -11.47 -1.72 6.19
CA TYR A 44 -10.91 -2.79 7.03
C TYR A 44 -9.37 -2.78 6.99
N SER A 45 -8.78 -2.81 5.81
CA SER A 45 -7.32 -2.75 5.68
C SER A 45 -6.87 -2.29 4.29
N VAL A 46 -5.73 -1.61 4.24
CA VAL A 46 -4.91 -1.39 3.02
C VAL A 46 -3.61 -2.15 3.19
N LYS A 47 -3.18 -2.89 2.16
CA LYS A 47 -1.95 -3.67 2.19
C LYS A 47 -1.14 -3.45 0.94
N TRP A 48 0.18 -3.46 1.11
CA TRP A 48 1.13 -3.40 0.02
C TRP A 48 1.97 -4.67 -0.04
N TYR A 49 2.19 -5.15 -1.26
CA TYR A 49 3.03 -6.31 -1.52
C TYR A 49 4.08 -6.01 -2.58
N LYS A 50 5.26 -6.62 -2.41
CA LYS A 50 6.33 -6.72 -3.40
C LYS A 50 6.59 -8.19 -3.66
N ASP A 51 6.47 -8.64 -4.90
CA ASP A 51 6.71 -10.03 -5.31
C ASP A 51 5.97 -11.02 -4.41
N ASP A 52 4.66 -10.76 -4.21
CA ASP A 52 3.72 -11.54 -3.40
C ASP A 52 4.00 -11.54 -1.87
N HIS A 53 4.95 -10.74 -1.39
CA HIS A 53 5.25 -10.58 0.04
C HIS A 53 4.73 -9.24 0.57
N GLU A 54 3.93 -9.29 1.65
CA GLU A 54 3.45 -8.10 2.36
C GLU A 54 4.64 -7.36 2.96
N PHE A 55 4.71 -6.04 2.77
CA PHE A 55 5.74 -5.19 3.40
C PHE A 55 5.16 -4.01 4.18
N PHE A 56 3.89 -3.68 3.96
CA PHE A 56 3.17 -2.66 4.71
C PHE A 56 1.68 -3.00 4.82
N ARG A 57 1.08 -2.65 5.95
CA ARG A 57 -0.36 -2.73 6.18
C ARG A 57 -0.86 -1.59 7.05
N TYR A 58 -2.00 -1.02 6.64
CA TYR A 58 -2.79 -0.08 7.41
C TYR A 58 -4.15 -0.68 7.77
N VAL A 59 -4.51 -0.71 9.05
CA VAL A 59 -5.78 -1.23 9.62
C VAL A 59 -6.35 -0.16 10.55
N PRO A 60 -7.31 0.67 10.12
CA PRO A 60 -7.82 1.79 10.91
C PRO A 60 -8.31 1.41 12.31
N ASP A 61 -8.96 0.25 12.43
CA ASP A 61 -9.60 -0.21 13.66
C ASP A 61 -8.66 -1.01 14.59
N SER A 62 -7.38 -1.14 14.21
CA SER A 62 -6.35 -1.81 15.01
C SER A 62 -5.69 -0.84 15.98
N SER A 63 -5.29 -1.34 17.17
CA SER A 63 -4.44 -0.60 18.11
C SER A 63 -3.10 -0.20 17.48
N GLN A 64 -2.58 -1.06 16.59
CA GLN A 64 -1.46 -0.76 15.71
C GLN A 64 -2.00 -0.51 14.31
N ARG A 65 -2.35 0.75 14.04
CA ARG A 65 -2.94 1.16 12.75
C ARG A 65 -2.01 0.88 11.59
N THR A 66 -0.70 1.09 11.77
CA THR A 66 0.31 0.84 10.74
C THR A 66 1.25 -0.26 11.19
N GLN A 67 1.50 -1.21 10.29
CA GLN A 67 2.43 -2.31 10.48
C GLN A 67 3.34 -2.39 9.26
N THR A 68 4.64 -2.64 9.49
CA THR A 68 5.64 -2.80 8.43
C THR A 68 6.29 -4.17 8.56
N PHE A 69 6.61 -4.78 7.42
CA PHE A 69 7.28 -6.08 7.37
C PHE A 69 8.57 -5.93 6.55
N PRO A 70 9.74 -6.31 7.10
CA PRO A 70 11.00 -6.16 6.39
C PRO A 70 10.99 -6.90 5.07
N ARG A 71 11.36 -6.20 3.99
CA ARG A 71 11.51 -6.81 2.66
C ARG A 71 12.81 -6.32 2.00
N PRO A 72 13.67 -7.22 1.50
CA PRO A 72 14.86 -6.85 0.75
C PRO A 72 14.55 -5.86 -0.38
N GLY A 73 15.29 -4.74 -0.40
CA GLY A 73 15.13 -3.68 -1.39
C GLY A 73 13.92 -2.77 -1.18
N VAL A 74 13.25 -2.84 -0.02
CA VAL A 74 12.14 -1.96 0.35
C VAL A 74 12.45 -1.27 1.67
N THR A 75 12.43 0.06 1.65
CA THR A 75 12.46 0.89 2.86
C THR A 75 11.09 1.53 3.01
N VAL A 76 10.47 1.36 4.17
CA VAL A 76 9.14 1.92 4.45
C VAL A 76 9.29 3.11 5.41
N GLU A 77 8.93 4.29 4.95
CA GLU A 77 8.82 5.49 5.78
C GLU A 77 7.34 5.77 6.07
N VAL A 78 6.95 5.66 7.34
CA VAL A 78 5.58 5.98 7.76
C VAL A 78 5.55 7.44 8.21
N ARG A 79 4.78 8.28 7.52
CA ARG A 79 4.50 9.66 7.97
C ARG A 79 3.21 9.68 8.77
N PRO A 80 3.24 10.01 10.08
CA PRO A 80 2.03 10.28 10.83
C PRO A 80 1.31 11.49 10.24
N LEU A 81 -0.02 11.40 10.09
CA LEU A 81 -0.84 12.57 9.83
C LEU A 81 -0.94 13.37 11.14
N ILE A 82 -0.06 14.36 11.29
CA ILE A 82 -0.14 15.42 12.31
C ILE A 82 -1.22 16.43 11.92
#